data_AF-A0A2G6KLL1-F1
#
_entry.id   AF-A0A2G6KLL1-F1
#
_cell.length_a   1.000
_cell.length_b   1.000
_cell.length_c   1.000
_cell.angle_alpha   90.00
_cell.angle_beta   90.00
_cell.angle_gamma   90.00
#
_symmetry.space_group_name_H-M   'P 1'
#
loop_
_entity.id
_entity.type
_entity.pdbx_description
1 polymer ?
#
loop_
_entity_poly.entity_id
_entity_poly.type
_entity_poly.pdbx_seq_one_letter_code
_entity_poly.pdbx_strand_id
1 'polypeptide(L)'
;MSTHQQPAATTAPTNLPLILSGPIIRHASSEQLVIWLVTSRSVKLELRCYHGDELLGAATFNGEHDGHVRLGEHAHLHLLQLKPEQNLPQDTWLAYDIGLDPPDDEPFTGTQWLADILPQLMFGDATRPDFVIKSRVDHVLHGSCRKPHHPDPDGLLRVHDVLAVARQDGAGLADQPAMLMMTGDQIYADDVGGPVLVAIQRVIDLLGLFDEAINGLEHHHCGRDLRKDNNNLYGRTRLLPDDKANATLRETFFMGARKPVFTSVHADNHLITLSEVLGMYLLIW
;
A
#
# COMPACT_ATOMS: atom_id res chain seq x y z
N MET A 1 0.56 -46.00 -13.44
CA MET A 1 -0.20 -45.15 -12.50
C MET A 1 0.79 -44.21 -11.84
N SER A 2 1.05 -43.06 -12.47
CA SER A 2 1.94 -42.04 -11.92
C SER A 2 1.16 -41.21 -10.92
N THR A 3 1.53 -41.33 -9.66
CA THR A 3 1.11 -40.45 -8.57
C THR A 3 1.73 -39.08 -8.79
N HIS A 4 0.89 -38.10 -9.11
CA HIS A 4 1.24 -36.68 -9.00
C HIS A 4 1.54 -36.36 -7.54
N GLN A 5 2.82 -36.14 -7.21
CA GLN A 5 3.21 -35.49 -5.96
C GLN A 5 2.85 -34.01 -6.08
N GLN A 6 1.89 -33.57 -5.26
CA GLN A 6 1.68 -32.16 -4.96
C GLN A 6 2.99 -31.58 -4.37
N PRO A 7 3.40 -30.37 -4.77
CA PRO A 7 4.53 -29.72 -4.13
C PRO A 7 4.17 -29.46 -2.66
N ALA A 8 5.13 -29.76 -1.78
CA ALA A 8 5.03 -29.56 -0.34
C ALA A 8 4.66 -28.10 -0.04
N ALA A 9 3.64 -27.91 0.80
CA ALA A 9 3.30 -26.61 1.36
C ALA A 9 4.55 -26.06 2.05
N THR A 10 5.06 -24.96 1.52
CA THR A 10 6.09 -24.15 2.17
C THR A 10 5.50 -23.73 3.52
N THR A 11 6.12 -24.17 4.61
CA THR A 11 5.71 -23.81 5.97
C THR A 11 5.68 -22.28 6.10
N ALA A 12 4.48 -21.70 6.21
CA ALA A 12 4.27 -20.28 6.44
C ALA A 12 5.01 -19.87 7.72
N PRO A 13 5.70 -18.72 7.75
CA PRO A 13 6.27 -18.21 8.99
C PRO A 13 5.13 -17.82 9.95
N THR A 14 5.20 -18.36 11.15
CA THR A 14 4.16 -18.44 12.17
C THR A 14 3.84 -17.12 12.89
N ASN A 15 4.21 -15.95 12.36
CA ASN A 15 3.95 -14.67 13.06
C ASN A 15 3.93 -13.42 12.15
N LEU A 16 2.99 -13.34 11.20
CA LEU A 16 2.71 -12.08 10.50
C LEU A 16 1.91 -11.14 11.41
N PRO A 17 2.22 -9.81 11.44
CA PRO A 17 1.37 -8.87 12.16
C PRO A 17 -0.02 -8.82 11.54
N LEU A 18 -1.04 -8.47 12.33
CA LEU A 18 -2.41 -8.40 11.84
C LEU A 18 -2.57 -7.31 10.78
N ILE A 19 -1.93 -6.15 10.98
CA ILE A 19 -1.82 -5.07 10.00
C ILE A 19 -0.46 -5.19 9.29
N LEU A 20 -0.49 -5.27 7.96
CA LEU A 20 0.70 -5.35 7.12
C LEU A 20 1.14 -3.99 6.58
N SER A 21 0.19 -3.12 6.24
CA SER A 21 0.45 -1.79 5.67
C SER A 21 -0.73 -0.85 5.92
N GLY A 22 -0.43 0.45 6.07
CA GLY A 22 -1.37 1.46 6.54
C GLY A 22 -1.58 1.45 8.07
N PRO A 23 -2.68 2.02 8.58
CA PRO A 23 -3.77 2.69 7.87
C PRO A 23 -3.36 4.03 7.23
N ILE A 24 -3.92 4.35 6.07
CA ILE A 24 -3.75 5.64 5.38
C ILE A 24 -5.11 6.25 5.07
N ILE A 25 -5.37 7.48 5.53
CA ILE A 25 -6.51 8.27 5.07
C ILE A 25 -6.31 8.59 3.59
N ARG A 26 -7.12 7.99 2.70
CA ARG A 26 -7.10 8.25 1.26
C ARG A 26 -8.04 9.38 0.85
N HIS A 27 -9.10 9.60 1.63
CA HIS A 27 -10.05 10.68 1.42
C HIS A 27 -10.66 11.10 2.75
N ALA A 28 -10.75 12.41 2.98
CA ALA A 28 -11.46 12.98 4.12
C ALA A 28 -12.21 14.23 3.66
N SER A 29 -13.53 14.19 3.78
CA SER A 29 -14.43 15.33 3.59
C SER A 29 -15.47 15.35 4.69
N SER A 30 -16.29 16.41 4.75
CA SER A 30 -17.37 16.50 5.72
C SER A 30 -18.38 15.35 5.61
N GLU A 31 -18.49 14.72 4.44
CA GLU A 31 -19.49 13.67 4.17
C GLU A 31 -18.92 12.25 4.22
N GLN A 32 -17.59 12.10 4.19
CA GLN A 32 -16.98 10.79 4.04
C GLN A 32 -15.53 10.75 4.53
N LEU A 33 -15.20 9.65 5.21
CA LEU A 33 -13.84 9.22 5.52
C LEU A 33 -13.54 7.90 4.82
N VAL A 34 -12.39 7.82 4.14
CA VAL A 34 -11.92 6.59 3.48
C VAL A 34 -10.52 6.24 3.95
N ILE A 35 -10.37 5.04 4.51
CA ILE A 35 -9.09 4.53 4.99
C ILE A 35 -8.67 3.32 4.17
N TRP A 36 -7.44 3.33 3.69
CA TRP A 36 -6.77 2.19 3.08
C TRP A 36 -5.95 1.44 4.13
N LEU A 37 -6.09 0.13 4.19
CA LEU A 37 -5.44 -0.76 5.14
C LEU A 37 -5.19 -2.12 4.48
N VAL A 38 -4.08 -2.78 4.81
CA VAL A 38 -3.85 -4.19 4.43
C VAL A 38 -3.62 -5.03 5.67
N THR A 39 -4.35 -6.13 5.79
CA THR A 39 -4.24 -7.08 6.90
C THR A 39 -3.70 -8.43 6.42
N SER A 40 -3.12 -9.21 7.34
CA SER A 40 -2.55 -10.53 7.03
C SER A 40 -3.59 -11.64 6.87
N ARG A 41 -4.86 -11.35 7.17
CA ARG A 41 -5.97 -12.30 7.14
C ARG A 41 -7.30 -11.56 7.02
N SER A 42 -8.33 -12.28 6.57
CA SER A 42 -9.71 -11.78 6.64
C SER A 42 -10.10 -11.56 8.12
N VAL A 43 -10.54 -10.35 8.44
CA VAL A 43 -10.84 -9.92 9.81
C VAL A 43 -12.02 -8.97 9.79
N LYS A 44 -12.85 -9.01 10.83
CA LYS A 44 -13.92 -8.03 11.01
C LYS A 44 -13.31 -6.72 11.51
N LEU A 45 -13.70 -5.63 10.88
CA LEU A 45 -13.14 -4.30 11.13
C LEU A 45 -14.25 -3.34 11.58
N GLU A 46 -13.91 -2.41 12.44
CA GLU A 46 -14.78 -1.30 12.83
C GLU A 46 -14.03 0.01 12.67
N LEU A 47 -14.52 0.92 11.81
CA LEU A 47 -13.99 2.28 11.69
C LEU A 47 -14.86 3.23 12.49
N ARG A 48 -14.26 4.01 13.38
CA ARG A 48 -14.93 5.06 14.16
C ARG A 48 -14.29 6.41 13.91
N CYS A 49 -15.09 7.47 13.92
CA CYS A 49 -14.65 8.87 13.85
C CYS A 49 -15.17 9.65 15.05
N TYR A 50 -14.32 10.50 15.61
CA TYR A 50 -14.54 11.20 16.87
C TYR A 50 -14.23 12.69 16.77
N HIS A 51 -14.90 13.48 17.61
CA HIS A 51 -14.52 14.85 17.94
C HIS A 51 -14.33 14.93 19.46
N GLY A 52 -13.07 15.02 19.91
CA GLY A 52 -12.73 14.69 21.29
C GLY A 52 -13.09 13.24 21.61
N ASP A 53 -13.96 13.04 22.61
CA ASP A 53 -14.51 11.74 22.98
C ASP A 53 -15.91 11.45 22.41
N GLU A 54 -16.52 12.42 21.73
CA GLU A 54 -17.82 12.24 21.09
C GLU A 54 -17.68 11.41 19.81
N LEU A 55 -18.42 10.31 19.73
CA LEU A 55 -18.49 9.48 18.53
C LEU A 55 -19.40 10.14 17.48
N LEU A 56 -18.81 10.57 16.36
CA LEU A 56 -19.53 11.21 15.25
C LEU A 56 -20.07 10.21 14.23
N GLY A 57 -19.43 9.04 14.11
CA GLY A 57 -19.86 8.01 13.18
C GLY A 57 -19.06 6.73 13.34
N ALA A 58 -19.69 5.61 13.03
CA ALA A 58 -19.08 4.30 13.04
C ALA A 58 -19.56 3.46 11.86
N ALA A 59 -18.70 2.59 11.35
CA ALA A 59 -19.03 1.61 10.33
C ALA A 59 -18.35 0.28 10.65
N THR A 60 -19.10 -0.81 10.54
CA THR A 60 -18.58 -2.17 10.72
C THR A 60 -18.47 -2.85 9.37
N PHE A 61 -17.35 -3.55 9.17
CA PHE A 61 -17.03 -4.25 7.94
C PHE A 61 -16.75 -5.71 8.28
N ASN A 62 -17.52 -6.62 7.69
CA ASN A 62 -17.16 -8.03 7.72
C ASN A 62 -15.91 -8.26 6.85
N GLY A 63 -15.23 -9.40 7.02
CA GLY A 63 -13.95 -9.66 6.36
C GLY A 63 -13.97 -9.63 4.81
N GLU A 64 -15.14 -9.70 4.19
CA GLU A 64 -15.37 -9.66 2.73
C GLU A 64 -16.41 -8.59 2.36
N HIS A 65 -16.14 -7.33 2.70
CA HIS A 65 -17.01 -6.19 2.38
C HIS A 65 -16.75 -5.62 0.97
N ASP A 66 -17.58 -4.67 0.50
CA ASP A 66 -17.48 -4.12 -0.87
C ASP A 66 -16.12 -3.49 -1.21
N GLY A 67 -15.39 -2.98 -0.22
CA GLY A 67 -14.05 -2.40 -0.36
C GLY A 67 -12.91 -3.40 -0.11
N HIS A 68 -13.21 -4.71 -0.01
CA HIS A 68 -12.22 -5.75 0.25
C HIS A 68 -11.68 -6.36 -1.05
N VAL A 69 -10.37 -6.57 -1.12
CA VAL A 69 -9.71 -7.34 -2.17
C VAL A 69 -8.69 -8.28 -1.54
N ARG A 70 -8.82 -9.58 -1.81
CA ARG A 70 -7.79 -10.56 -1.43
C ARG A 70 -6.64 -10.52 -2.44
N LEU A 71 -5.47 -10.08 -1.99
CA LEU A 71 -4.26 -9.96 -2.81
C LEU A 71 -3.41 -11.23 -2.78
N GLY A 72 -3.55 -12.04 -1.74
CA GLY A 72 -2.80 -13.28 -1.54
C GLY A 72 -3.37 -14.17 -0.45
N GLU A 73 -2.61 -15.19 -0.08
CA GLU A 73 -2.96 -16.08 1.03
C GLU A 73 -3.00 -15.33 2.37
N HIS A 74 -2.07 -14.41 2.57
CA HIS A 74 -1.91 -13.61 3.79
C HIS A 74 -1.89 -12.10 3.50
N ALA A 75 -2.65 -11.62 2.51
CA ALA A 75 -2.74 -10.20 2.20
C ALA A 75 -4.16 -9.83 1.77
N HIS A 76 -4.84 -9.05 2.60
CA HIS A 76 -6.22 -8.61 2.43
C HIS A 76 -6.26 -7.08 2.45
N LEU A 77 -6.53 -6.47 1.30
CA LEU A 77 -6.68 -5.03 1.17
C LEU A 77 -8.11 -4.62 1.54
N HIS A 78 -8.23 -3.52 2.27
CA HIS A 78 -9.48 -2.94 2.69
C HIS A 78 -9.51 -1.44 2.40
N LEU A 79 -10.53 -0.99 1.68
CA LEU A 79 -10.96 0.41 1.60
C LEU A 79 -12.17 0.61 2.51
N LEU A 80 -11.91 1.02 3.74
CA LEU A 80 -12.93 1.25 4.77
C LEU A 80 -13.57 2.61 4.51
N GLN A 81 -14.89 2.61 4.25
CA GLN A 81 -15.64 3.83 3.92
C GLN A 81 -16.65 4.11 5.02
N LEU A 82 -16.43 5.21 5.76
CA LEU A 82 -17.38 5.73 6.74
C LEU A 82 -18.11 6.92 6.14
N LYS A 83 -19.44 6.84 6.09
CA LYS A 83 -20.35 7.95 5.75
C LYS A 83 -21.21 8.25 6.97
N PRO A 84 -20.87 9.28 7.76
CA PRO A 84 -21.64 9.62 8.96
C PRO A 84 -23.02 10.17 8.59
N GLU A 85 -23.99 10.01 9.49
CA GLU A 85 -25.36 10.51 9.27
C GLU A 85 -25.42 12.04 9.24
N GLN A 86 -24.53 12.69 10.00
CA GLN A 86 -24.33 14.13 10.01
C GLN A 86 -22.95 14.46 9.47
N ASN A 87 -22.84 15.60 8.80
CA ASN A 87 -21.57 16.06 8.26
C ASN A 87 -20.53 16.23 9.39
N LEU A 88 -19.33 15.66 9.21
CA LEU A 88 -18.18 15.87 10.07
C LEU A 88 -17.84 17.36 10.12
N PRO A 89 -17.50 17.90 11.30
CA PRO A 89 -17.10 19.29 11.42
C PRO A 89 -15.77 19.52 10.70
N GLN A 90 -15.64 20.69 10.10
CA GLN A 90 -14.43 21.16 9.45
C GLN A 90 -13.66 22.09 10.37
N ASP A 91 -12.38 22.31 10.06
CA ASP A 91 -11.50 23.25 10.78
C ASP A 91 -11.45 23.00 12.30
N THR A 92 -11.50 21.73 12.68
CA THR A 92 -11.28 21.24 14.05
C THR A 92 -10.52 19.91 14.00
N TRP A 93 -9.89 19.55 15.12
CA TRP A 93 -9.24 18.26 15.27
C TRP A 93 -10.29 17.16 15.37
N LEU A 94 -10.17 16.18 14.50
CA LEU A 94 -10.92 14.93 14.54
C LEU A 94 -9.97 13.80 14.87
N ALA A 95 -10.51 12.70 15.37
CA ALA A 95 -9.76 11.47 15.56
C ALA A 95 -10.49 10.30 14.89
N TYR A 96 -9.76 9.26 14.51
CA TYR A 96 -10.35 8.00 14.07
C TYR A 96 -9.77 6.84 14.86
N ASP A 97 -10.46 5.71 14.85
CA ASP A 97 -9.90 4.46 15.37
C ASP A 97 -10.38 3.29 14.52
N ILE A 98 -9.58 2.23 14.48
CA ILE A 98 -9.90 1.01 13.75
C ILE A 98 -9.83 -0.16 14.73
N GLY A 99 -11.00 -0.74 15.01
CA GLY A 99 -11.12 -1.97 15.77
C GLY A 99 -10.91 -3.17 14.86
N LEU A 100 -10.04 -4.10 15.26
CA LEU A 100 -9.79 -5.37 14.59
C LEU A 100 -10.28 -6.50 15.49
N ASP A 101 -11.22 -7.28 14.99
CA ASP A 101 -11.90 -8.36 15.71
C ASP A 101 -11.55 -9.70 15.03
N PRO A 102 -10.41 -10.33 15.40
CA PRO A 102 -10.00 -11.61 14.83
C PRO A 102 -10.94 -12.75 15.29
N PRO A 103 -11.01 -13.86 14.53
CA PRO A 103 -11.81 -15.02 14.93
C PRO A 103 -11.38 -15.60 16.29
N ASP A 104 -12.33 -16.22 17.01
CA ASP A 104 -12.19 -16.73 18.39
C ASP A 104 -11.10 -17.80 18.62
N ASP A 105 -10.51 -18.35 17.55
CA ASP A 105 -9.47 -19.40 17.63
C ASP A 105 -8.06 -18.85 17.94
N GLU A 106 -7.93 -17.55 18.26
CA GLU A 106 -6.68 -16.87 18.57
C GLU A 106 -6.49 -16.58 20.07
N PRO A 107 -5.25 -16.39 20.56
CA PRO A 107 -4.97 -16.15 21.99
C PRO A 107 -5.59 -14.87 22.56
N PHE A 108 -6.03 -13.96 21.69
CA PHE A 108 -6.62 -12.67 22.05
C PHE A 108 -8.12 -12.69 21.78
N THR A 109 -8.92 -12.64 22.83
CA THR A 109 -10.38 -12.54 22.74
C THR A 109 -10.80 -11.08 22.75
N GLY A 110 -11.48 -10.63 21.70
CA GLY A 110 -12.11 -9.31 21.60
C GLY A 110 -11.40 -8.33 20.66
N THR A 111 -12.08 -7.21 20.42
CA THR A 111 -11.64 -6.17 19.47
C THR A 111 -10.41 -5.44 19.99
N GLN A 112 -9.34 -5.42 19.20
CA GLN A 112 -8.12 -4.66 19.44
C GLN A 112 -8.14 -3.35 18.66
N TRP A 113 -7.74 -2.24 19.28
CA TRP A 113 -7.77 -0.91 18.66
C TRP A 113 -6.38 -0.46 18.23
N LEU A 114 -6.29 0.64 17.47
CA LEU A 114 -5.00 1.07 16.91
C LEU A 114 -3.97 1.41 17.97
N ALA A 115 -4.37 1.95 19.12
CA ALA A 115 -3.45 2.24 20.22
C ALA A 115 -2.81 0.98 20.81
N ASP A 116 -3.51 -0.16 20.78
CA ASP A 116 -2.99 -1.43 21.29
C ASP A 116 -2.02 -2.09 20.29
N ILE A 117 -2.28 -1.93 18.99
CA ILE A 117 -1.58 -2.66 17.91
C ILE A 117 -0.42 -1.82 17.34
N LEU A 118 -0.64 -0.51 17.16
CA LEU A 118 0.28 0.44 16.52
C LEU A 118 0.34 1.76 17.33
N PRO A 119 0.81 1.74 18.60
CA PRO A 119 0.87 2.94 19.44
C PRO A 119 1.70 4.07 18.83
N GLN A 120 2.66 3.76 17.96
CA GLN A 120 3.49 4.73 17.24
C GLN A 120 2.74 5.62 16.24
N LEU A 121 1.48 5.33 15.93
CA LEU A 121 0.64 6.20 15.09
C LEU A 121 0.18 7.45 15.84
N MET A 122 0.26 7.46 17.17
CA MET A 122 -0.26 8.55 17.99
C MET A 122 0.83 9.61 18.21
N PHE A 123 0.45 10.87 18.14
CA PHE A 123 1.34 11.97 18.50
C PHE A 123 1.15 12.33 19.99
N GLY A 124 2.25 12.40 20.73
CA GLY A 124 2.23 12.77 22.15
C GLY A 124 1.39 11.80 22.99
N ASP A 125 0.50 12.36 23.83
CA ASP A 125 -0.38 11.60 24.74
C ASP A 125 -1.74 11.25 24.10
N ALA A 126 -1.90 11.43 22.78
CA ALA A 126 -3.13 11.09 22.10
C ALA A 126 -3.42 9.58 22.17
N THR A 127 -4.70 9.23 22.32
CA THR A 127 -5.15 7.83 22.40
C THR A 127 -5.66 7.29 21.06
N ARG A 128 -5.72 8.14 20.03
CA ARG A 128 -6.21 7.85 18.68
C ARG A 128 -5.45 8.69 17.65
N PRO A 129 -5.25 8.21 16.41
CA PRO A 129 -4.72 9.06 15.36
C PRO A 129 -5.67 10.22 15.07
N ASP A 130 -5.10 11.41 14.92
CA ASP A 130 -5.85 12.63 14.68
C ASP A 130 -5.66 13.15 13.24
N PHE A 131 -6.63 13.92 12.77
CA PHE A 131 -6.62 14.55 11.45
C PHE A 131 -7.51 15.80 11.45
N VAL A 132 -7.46 16.57 10.36
CA VAL A 132 -8.29 17.76 10.17
C VAL A 132 -8.88 17.74 8.76
N ILE A 133 -10.16 18.10 8.64
CA ILE A 133 -10.79 18.43 7.36
C ILE A 133 -10.80 19.95 7.25
N LYS A 134 -9.91 20.53 6.44
CA LYS A 134 -9.88 21.99 6.26
C LYS A 134 -10.95 22.42 5.26
N SER A 135 -11.77 23.41 5.61
CA SER A 135 -12.76 24.00 4.68
C SER A 135 -12.10 24.77 3.54
N ARG A 136 -10.86 25.22 3.75
CA ARG A 136 -10.00 25.90 2.77
C ARG A 136 -8.63 25.25 2.72
N VAL A 137 -8.18 24.94 1.51
CA VAL A 137 -6.80 24.50 1.26
C VAL A 137 -5.86 25.71 1.37
N ASP A 138 -5.14 25.82 2.48
CA ASP A 138 -4.21 26.91 2.78
C ASP A 138 -2.73 26.49 2.69
N HIS A 139 -2.43 25.24 3.00
CA HIS A 139 -1.10 24.65 2.91
C HIS A 139 -1.17 23.23 2.37
N VAL A 140 -0.43 22.97 1.30
CA VAL A 140 -0.34 21.65 0.63
C VAL A 140 1.09 21.17 0.71
N LEU A 141 1.28 19.97 1.25
CA LEU A 141 2.53 19.24 1.05
C LEU A 141 2.47 18.56 -0.31
N HIS A 142 3.51 18.70 -1.12
CA HIS A 142 3.58 18.12 -2.45
C HIS A 142 4.80 17.22 -2.56
N GLY A 143 4.62 16.04 -3.16
CA GLY A 143 5.69 15.07 -3.38
C GLY A 143 5.51 14.31 -4.68
N SER A 144 6.64 13.91 -5.27
CA SER A 144 6.71 12.99 -6.40
C SER A 144 8.05 12.27 -6.37
N CYS A 145 8.22 11.24 -7.20
CA CYS A 145 9.53 10.63 -7.45
C CYS A 145 10.18 10.05 -6.17
N ARG A 146 9.40 9.36 -5.34
CA ARG A 146 9.87 8.72 -4.11
C ARG A 146 10.52 7.38 -4.44
N LYS A 147 11.79 7.40 -4.87
CA LYS A 147 12.53 6.19 -5.25
C LYS A 147 12.94 5.39 -4.01
N PRO A 148 12.44 4.15 -3.79
CA PRO A 148 12.64 3.44 -2.52
C PRO A 148 14.08 3.05 -2.20
N HIS A 149 14.95 3.00 -3.21
CA HIS A 149 16.37 2.66 -3.09
C HIS A 149 17.29 3.84 -3.43
N HIS A 150 16.79 5.06 -3.31
CA HIS A 150 17.67 6.23 -3.26
C HIS A 150 18.51 6.18 -1.97
N PRO A 151 19.78 6.62 -1.97
CA PRO A 151 20.61 6.65 -0.76
C PRO A 151 20.14 7.66 0.30
N ASP A 152 19.34 8.65 -0.09
CA ASP A 152 18.82 9.66 0.83
C ASP A 152 17.67 9.11 1.71
N PRO A 153 17.47 9.67 2.92
CA PRO A 153 16.33 9.32 3.76
C PRO A 153 14.98 9.56 3.08
N ASP A 154 13.96 8.84 3.55
CA ASP A 154 12.62 8.94 3.00
C ASP A 154 11.99 10.33 3.24
N GLY A 155 11.50 10.96 2.17
CA GLY A 155 10.85 12.27 2.25
C GLY A 155 9.59 12.31 3.12
N LEU A 156 8.91 11.18 3.34
CA LEU A 156 7.75 11.11 4.25
C LEU A 156 8.14 11.34 5.72
N LEU A 157 9.41 11.18 6.10
CA LEU A 157 9.89 11.58 7.44
C LEU A 157 9.72 13.09 7.63
N ARG A 158 9.94 13.89 6.58
CA ARG A 158 9.70 15.33 6.64
C ARG A 158 8.21 15.66 6.81
N VAL A 159 7.33 14.87 6.19
CA VAL A 159 5.87 14.98 6.37
C VAL A 159 5.52 14.70 7.83
N HIS A 160 6.06 13.63 8.41
CA HIS A 160 5.89 13.32 9.83
C HIS A 160 6.34 14.50 10.72
N ASP A 161 7.49 15.11 10.45
CA ASP A 161 7.97 16.26 11.23
C ASP A 161 7.02 17.46 11.14
N VAL A 162 6.46 17.78 9.97
CA VAL A 162 5.47 18.86 9.82
C VAL A 162 4.23 18.56 10.65
N LEU A 163 3.74 17.33 10.60
CA LEU A 163 2.59 16.90 11.39
C LEU A 163 2.89 16.98 12.89
N ALA A 164 4.06 16.52 13.33
CA ALA A 164 4.48 16.61 14.73
C ALA A 164 4.53 18.06 15.23
N VAL A 165 5.06 19.00 14.43
CA VAL A 165 5.09 20.44 14.77
C VAL A 165 3.69 21.00 14.99
N ALA A 166 2.71 20.62 14.16
CA ALA A 166 1.32 21.10 14.31
C ALA A 166 0.64 20.67 15.62
N ARG A 167 1.26 19.77 16.38
CA ARG A 167 0.77 19.21 17.66
C ARG A 167 1.62 19.64 18.85
N GLN A 168 2.59 20.54 18.67
CA GLN A 168 3.40 21.10 19.76
C GLN A 168 2.68 22.25 20.49
N ASP A 169 3.10 22.51 21.72
CA ASP A 169 2.59 23.65 22.51
C ASP A 169 2.78 24.98 21.77
N GLY A 170 1.68 25.72 21.59
CA GLY A 170 1.67 27.00 20.89
C GLY A 170 1.53 26.92 19.36
N ALA A 171 1.54 25.70 18.79
CA ALA A 171 1.10 25.44 17.41
C ALA A 171 -0.42 25.20 17.36
N GLY A 172 -0.95 24.94 16.16
CA GLY A 172 -2.33 24.45 16.04
C GLY A 172 -2.79 24.17 14.61
N LEU A 173 -4.10 24.32 14.39
CA LEU A 173 -4.77 24.02 13.11
C LEU A 173 -4.18 24.77 11.91
N ALA A 174 -3.58 25.95 12.12
CA ALA A 174 -2.93 26.72 11.08
C ALA A 174 -1.64 26.04 10.55
N ASP A 175 -0.93 25.32 11.42
CA ASP A 175 0.31 24.62 11.09
C ASP A 175 0.06 23.24 10.46
N GLN A 176 -1.13 22.67 10.67
CA GLN A 176 -1.57 21.42 10.04
C GLN A 176 -1.78 21.62 8.53
N PRO A 177 -1.05 20.89 7.67
CA PRO A 177 -1.32 20.90 6.23
C PRO A 177 -2.72 20.38 5.92
N ALA A 178 -3.36 20.95 4.90
CA ALA A 178 -4.67 20.54 4.42
C ALA A 178 -4.63 19.15 3.77
N MET A 179 -3.56 18.85 3.04
CA MET A 179 -3.35 17.56 2.37
C MET A 179 -1.89 17.34 1.97
N LEU A 180 -1.55 16.07 1.77
CA LEU A 180 -0.39 15.63 0.99
C LEU A 180 -0.85 15.27 -0.43
N MET A 181 -0.31 15.95 -1.44
CA MET A 181 -0.57 15.69 -2.85
C MET A 181 0.61 14.95 -3.49
N MET A 182 0.37 13.73 -3.96
CA MET A 182 1.37 12.90 -4.63
C MET A 182 1.06 12.80 -6.13
N THR A 183 1.75 13.57 -6.98
CA THR A 183 1.36 13.76 -8.41
C THR A 183 1.99 12.79 -9.40
N GLY A 184 2.87 11.89 -8.97
CA GLY A 184 3.55 10.95 -9.86
C GLY A 184 4.60 10.11 -9.15
N ASP A 185 5.01 9.02 -9.80
CA ASP A 185 6.10 8.13 -9.39
C ASP A 185 6.04 7.76 -7.90
N GLN A 186 4.84 7.39 -7.45
CA GLN A 186 4.61 6.87 -6.09
C GLN A 186 5.28 5.52 -5.89
N ILE A 187 5.49 4.77 -6.98
CA ILE A 187 6.35 3.59 -7.07
C ILE A 187 7.28 3.74 -8.27
N TYR A 188 8.38 2.99 -8.26
CA TYR A 188 9.26 2.82 -9.42
C TYR A 188 9.11 1.40 -9.95
N ALA A 189 8.60 1.26 -11.17
CA ALA A 189 8.39 -0.04 -11.80
C ALA A 189 9.46 -0.38 -12.85
N ASP A 190 10.08 0.61 -13.48
CA ASP A 190 11.03 0.45 -14.59
C ASP A 190 12.50 0.59 -14.19
N ASP A 191 12.77 1.06 -12.98
CA ASP A 191 14.10 1.19 -12.38
C ASP A 191 14.03 0.71 -10.93
N VAL A 192 14.37 -0.56 -10.73
CA VAL A 192 14.28 -1.23 -9.42
C VAL A 192 15.66 -1.72 -9.00
N GLY A 193 16.19 -1.20 -7.90
CA GLY A 193 17.42 -1.71 -7.32
C GLY A 193 17.33 -3.22 -7.06
N GLY A 194 18.36 -3.99 -7.42
CA GLY A 194 18.35 -5.45 -7.26
C GLY A 194 17.97 -5.93 -5.86
N PRO A 195 18.49 -5.33 -4.76
CA PRO A 195 18.04 -5.66 -3.41
C PRO A 195 16.54 -5.42 -3.16
N VAL A 196 15.96 -4.38 -3.75
CA VAL A 196 14.51 -4.10 -3.65
C VAL A 196 13.71 -5.15 -4.41
N LEU A 197 14.14 -5.52 -5.61
CA LEU A 197 13.49 -6.60 -6.36
C LEU A 197 13.51 -7.91 -5.57
N VAL A 198 14.64 -8.27 -4.96
CA VAL A 198 14.73 -9.45 -4.08
C VAL A 198 13.79 -9.33 -2.89
N ALA A 199 13.71 -8.17 -2.23
CA ALA A 199 12.79 -7.95 -1.12
C ALA A 199 11.32 -8.12 -1.55
N ILE A 200 10.94 -7.56 -2.70
CA ILE A 200 9.61 -7.72 -3.32
C ILE A 200 9.31 -9.21 -3.52
N GLN A 201 10.24 -9.97 -4.10
CA GLN A 201 10.05 -11.40 -4.35
C GLN A 201 9.90 -12.20 -3.04
N ARG A 202 10.62 -11.80 -1.98
CA ARG A 202 10.42 -12.39 -0.64
C ARG A 202 9.04 -12.07 -0.07
N VAL A 203 8.54 -10.85 -0.24
CA VAL A 203 7.20 -10.46 0.20
C VAL A 203 6.12 -11.24 -0.57
N ILE A 204 6.29 -11.42 -1.88
CA ILE A 204 5.38 -12.24 -2.70
C ILE A 204 5.26 -13.65 -2.11
N ASP A 205 6.39 -14.30 -1.85
CA ASP A 205 6.41 -15.67 -1.34
C ASP A 205 5.90 -15.72 0.13
N LEU A 206 6.25 -14.72 0.95
CA LEU A 206 5.86 -14.60 2.35
C LEU A 206 4.34 -14.44 2.52
N LEU A 207 3.73 -13.59 1.70
CA LEU A 207 2.29 -13.28 1.78
C LEU A 207 1.44 -14.18 0.90
N GLY A 208 2.07 -15.07 0.12
CA GLY A 208 1.40 -15.89 -0.89
C GLY A 208 0.62 -15.03 -1.88
N LEU A 209 1.20 -13.92 -2.36
CA LEU A 209 0.53 -13.04 -3.32
C LEU A 209 0.15 -13.83 -4.57
N PHE A 210 -1.06 -13.58 -5.06
CA PHE A 210 -1.59 -14.31 -6.20
C PHE A 210 -0.74 -14.06 -7.45
N ASP A 211 -0.60 -15.13 -8.21
CA ASP A 211 0.18 -15.15 -9.45
C ASP A 211 -0.76 -15.09 -10.64
N GLU A 212 -0.33 -14.43 -11.70
CA GLU A 212 -1.08 -14.32 -12.95
C GLU A 212 -0.42 -15.10 -14.08
N ALA A 213 -1.24 -15.52 -15.05
CA ALA A 213 -0.74 -16.04 -16.31
C ALA A 213 -0.34 -14.88 -17.21
N ILE A 214 0.88 -14.93 -17.77
CA ILE A 214 1.39 -13.87 -18.63
C ILE A 214 1.34 -14.34 -20.07
N ASN A 215 0.41 -13.77 -20.84
CA ASN A 215 0.30 -14.05 -22.27
C ASN A 215 1.41 -13.31 -23.04
N GLY A 216 2.02 -13.96 -24.04
CA GLY A 216 3.04 -13.35 -24.91
C GLY A 216 4.49 -13.54 -24.44
N LEU A 217 4.73 -14.24 -23.34
CA LEU A 217 6.07 -14.71 -22.98
C LEU A 217 6.34 -16.07 -23.63
N GLU A 218 7.47 -16.19 -24.34
CA GLU A 218 7.81 -17.42 -25.07
C GLU A 218 8.12 -18.61 -24.15
N HIS A 219 8.67 -18.35 -22.96
CA HIS A 219 9.25 -19.37 -22.07
C HIS A 219 8.64 -19.42 -20.66
N HIS A 220 7.75 -18.48 -20.32
CA HIS A 220 7.17 -18.36 -18.97
C HIS A 220 5.66 -18.29 -19.04
N HIS A 221 4.97 -19.11 -18.24
CA HIS A 221 3.51 -19.13 -18.22
C HIS A 221 2.92 -18.34 -17.05
N CYS A 222 3.69 -18.09 -15.98
CA CYS A 222 3.28 -17.27 -14.85
C CYS A 222 4.45 -16.53 -14.18
N GLY A 223 4.14 -15.63 -13.24
CA GLY A 223 5.14 -14.85 -12.51
C GLY A 223 6.08 -15.71 -11.66
N ARG A 224 5.63 -16.85 -11.13
CA ARG A 224 6.50 -17.80 -10.41
C ARG A 224 7.58 -18.41 -11.31
N ASP A 225 7.26 -18.70 -12.56
CA ASP A 225 8.24 -19.23 -13.51
C ASP A 225 9.27 -18.16 -13.89
N LEU A 226 8.82 -16.92 -14.05
CA LEU A 226 9.67 -15.77 -14.33
C LEU A 226 10.72 -15.54 -13.24
N ARG A 227 10.34 -15.66 -11.96
CA ARG A 227 11.28 -15.50 -10.82
C ARG A 227 12.39 -16.55 -10.79
N LYS A 228 12.23 -17.67 -11.48
CA LYS A 228 13.23 -18.75 -11.57
C LYS A 228 14.16 -18.62 -12.79
N ASP A 229 13.90 -17.67 -13.68
CA ASP A 229 14.73 -17.48 -14.87
C ASP A 229 16.13 -16.98 -14.52
N ASN A 230 17.13 -17.37 -15.32
CA ASN A 230 18.51 -16.90 -15.15
C ASN A 230 18.65 -15.38 -15.35
N ASN A 231 17.72 -14.75 -16.07
CA ASN A 231 17.66 -13.32 -16.31
C ASN A 231 16.76 -12.57 -15.30
N ASN A 232 16.23 -13.24 -14.26
CA ASN A 232 15.35 -12.64 -13.25
C ASN A 232 15.97 -11.42 -12.55
N LEU A 233 17.30 -11.35 -12.45
CA LEU A 233 18.03 -10.24 -11.83
C LEU A 233 19.10 -9.72 -12.80
N TYR A 234 19.11 -8.41 -13.03
CA TYR A 234 20.01 -7.68 -13.93
C TYR A 234 19.99 -8.15 -15.41
N GLY A 235 18.95 -8.86 -15.83
CA GLY A 235 18.77 -9.34 -17.21
C GLY A 235 17.34 -9.21 -17.71
N ARG A 236 16.46 -8.56 -16.94
CA ARG A 236 15.01 -8.69 -17.11
C ARG A 236 14.51 -8.13 -18.43
N THR A 237 15.25 -7.23 -19.08
CA THR A 237 14.89 -6.71 -20.41
C THR A 237 14.78 -7.81 -21.46
N ARG A 238 15.50 -8.93 -21.26
CA ARG A 238 15.44 -10.11 -22.14
C ARG A 238 14.19 -10.97 -21.91
N LEU A 239 13.46 -10.72 -20.82
CA LEU A 239 12.22 -11.41 -20.50
C LEU A 239 11.01 -10.75 -21.15
N LEU A 240 11.15 -9.55 -21.73
CA LEU A 240 10.03 -8.87 -22.38
C LEU A 240 9.73 -9.43 -23.78
N PRO A 241 8.47 -9.43 -24.21
CA PRO A 241 8.09 -9.88 -25.55
C PRO A 241 8.78 -9.07 -26.66
N ASP A 242 9.33 -9.77 -27.63
CA ASP A 242 9.99 -9.20 -28.83
C ASP A 242 8.98 -9.05 -30.00
N ASP A 243 7.80 -8.49 -29.73
CA ASP A 243 6.72 -8.45 -30.73
C ASP A 243 6.86 -7.31 -31.76
N LYS A 244 6.55 -7.63 -33.03
CA LYS A 244 6.42 -6.64 -34.12
C LYS A 244 5.38 -5.55 -33.85
N ALA A 245 4.37 -5.80 -33.01
CA ALA A 245 3.38 -4.79 -32.60
C ALA A 245 3.97 -3.68 -31.72
N ASN A 246 5.03 -3.99 -30.95
CA ASN A 246 5.82 -2.97 -30.30
C ASN A 246 6.52 -2.09 -31.34
N ALA A 247 6.94 -2.62 -32.49
CA ALA A 247 7.52 -1.80 -33.56
C ALA A 247 6.50 -0.80 -34.13
N THR A 248 5.23 -1.18 -34.32
CA THR A 248 4.21 -0.28 -34.88
C THR A 248 3.79 0.84 -33.91
N LEU A 249 3.60 0.55 -32.62
CA LEU A 249 3.36 1.59 -31.60
C LEU A 249 4.60 2.48 -31.39
N ARG A 250 5.81 1.90 -31.45
CA ARG A 250 7.09 2.63 -31.41
C ARG A 250 7.26 3.57 -32.61
N GLU A 251 6.91 3.13 -33.82
CA GLU A 251 7.00 3.92 -35.05
C GLU A 251 5.96 5.05 -35.11
N THR A 252 4.75 4.81 -34.60
CA THR A 252 3.64 5.76 -34.72
C THR A 252 3.77 6.95 -33.76
N PHE A 253 4.33 6.75 -32.55
CA PHE A 253 4.52 7.83 -31.58
C PHE A 253 5.92 8.45 -31.58
N PHE A 254 6.94 7.74 -32.07
CA PHE A 254 8.33 8.18 -31.99
C PHE A 254 9.01 7.99 -33.36
N MET A 255 8.82 8.98 -34.25
CA MET A 255 9.58 9.07 -35.49
C MET A 255 11.10 9.06 -35.22
N GLY A 256 11.74 7.92 -35.43
CA GLY A 256 13.17 7.84 -35.76
C GLY A 256 14.15 7.38 -34.67
N ALA A 257 13.72 7.00 -33.47
CA ALA A 257 14.66 6.43 -32.47
C ALA A 257 14.08 5.19 -31.79
N ARG A 258 14.84 4.09 -31.82
CA ARG A 258 14.53 2.82 -31.13
C ARG A 258 14.52 3.10 -29.61
N LYS A 259 13.36 3.44 -29.04
CA LYS A 259 13.22 3.57 -27.60
C LYS A 259 12.88 2.21 -26.97
N PRO A 260 13.59 1.80 -25.90
CA PRO A 260 13.25 0.59 -25.16
C PRO A 260 11.81 0.66 -24.59
N VAL A 261 11.25 -0.48 -24.18
CA VAL A 261 9.92 -0.53 -23.50
C VAL A 261 9.90 0.36 -22.26
N PHE A 262 11.06 0.54 -21.62
CA PHE A 262 11.24 1.40 -20.47
C PHE A 262 11.80 2.77 -20.85
N THR A 263 11.36 3.78 -20.10
CA THR A 263 11.86 5.16 -20.19
C THR A 263 13.18 5.35 -19.44
N SER A 264 13.52 4.46 -18.51
CA SER A 264 14.79 4.48 -17.78
C SER A 264 15.99 4.05 -18.64
N VAL A 265 17.11 4.74 -18.45
CA VAL A 265 18.42 4.41 -19.04
C VAL A 265 19.19 3.35 -18.24
N HIS A 266 18.66 2.89 -17.10
CA HIS A 266 19.25 1.91 -16.18
C HIS A 266 18.27 0.76 -15.86
N ALA A 267 17.56 0.26 -16.87
CA ALA A 267 16.42 -0.67 -16.74
C ALA A 267 16.78 -2.18 -16.68
N ASP A 268 17.93 -2.54 -16.10
CA ASP A 268 18.36 -3.95 -15.99
C ASP A 268 17.44 -4.77 -15.05
N ASN A 269 16.75 -4.06 -14.15
CA ASN A 269 15.70 -4.58 -13.29
C ASN A 269 14.44 -3.72 -13.38
N HIS A 270 13.28 -4.36 -13.47
CA HIS A 270 11.95 -3.75 -13.53
C HIS A 270 10.89 -4.74 -13.06
N LEU A 271 9.76 -4.25 -12.57
CA LEU A 271 8.62 -5.08 -12.22
C LEU A 271 7.90 -5.52 -13.51
N ILE A 272 7.48 -6.77 -13.56
CA ILE A 272 6.78 -7.40 -14.68
C ILE A 272 5.39 -7.84 -14.24
N THR A 273 5.27 -8.38 -13.03
CA THR A 273 4.02 -9.00 -12.54
C THR A 273 3.21 -8.05 -11.67
N LEU A 274 1.90 -8.26 -11.61
CA LEU A 274 1.00 -7.60 -10.66
C LEU A 274 1.45 -7.88 -9.22
N SER A 275 1.84 -9.11 -8.92
CA SER A 275 2.39 -9.47 -7.60
C SER A 275 3.66 -8.69 -7.24
N GLU A 276 4.52 -8.37 -8.20
CA GLU A 276 5.70 -7.52 -8.02
C GLU A 276 5.31 -6.06 -7.78
N VAL A 277 4.32 -5.53 -8.52
CA VAL A 277 3.77 -4.18 -8.30
C VAL A 277 3.11 -4.05 -6.93
N LEU A 278 2.29 -5.02 -6.53
CA LEU A 278 1.67 -5.07 -5.21
C LEU A 278 2.71 -5.20 -4.10
N GLY A 279 3.71 -6.07 -4.29
CA GLY A 279 4.83 -6.22 -3.35
C GLY A 279 5.63 -4.93 -3.18
N MET A 280 5.84 -4.16 -4.25
CA MET A 280 6.42 -2.81 -4.17
C MET A 280 5.54 -1.88 -3.33
N TYR A 281 4.22 -1.81 -3.62
CA TYR A 281 3.30 -0.96 -2.86
C TYR A 281 3.29 -1.30 -1.36
N LEU A 282 3.26 -2.58 -1.01
CA LEU A 282 3.24 -3.04 0.39
C LEU A 282 4.55 -2.78 1.15
N LEU A 283 5.68 -2.67 0.45
CA LEU A 283 6.98 -2.42 1.08
C LEU A 283 7.24 -0.94 1.38
N ILE A 284 6.60 -0.04 0.62
CA ILE A 284 6.93 1.39 0.68
C ILE A 284 5.84 2.23 1.37
N TRP A 285 4.65 1.68 1.58
CA TRP A 285 3.52 2.30 2.26
C TRP A 285 3.15 1.50 3.50
#